data_AF-A0A920VWQ7-F1
#
_entry.id   AF-A0A920VWQ7-F1
#
_cell.length_a   1.000
_cell.length_b   1.000
_cell.length_c   1.000
_cell.angle_alpha   90.00
_cell.angle_beta   90.00
_cell.angle_gamma   90.00
#
_symmetry.space_group_name_H-M   'P 1'
#
loop_
_entity.id
_entity.type
_entity.pdbx_description
1 polymer ?
#
loop_
_entity_poly.entity_id
_entity_poly.type
_entity_poly.pdbx_seq_one_letter_code
_entity_poly.pdbx_strand_id
1 'polypeptide(L)'
;MTLGITLLPCLSRDECLNSITFIIYFTDVTEAHGPTHYVNRTDSNNFEGMKRFLKHREDLQHQKELRKFERSAAGPAGTLLAYGIDVFHRGTNLTEPGGYRYAMTSCFKKAGNDAIGYTSWPWHFAKPWHNIFEHATPDQLNCFGVPLLETLSGLKRHYL
;
A
#
# COMPACT_ATOMS: atom_id res chain seq x y z
N MET A 1 -8.94 -4.67 -20.85
CA MET A 1 -7.87 -3.67 -20.60
C MET A 1 -6.90 -4.32 -19.61
N THR A 2 -5.72 -4.73 -20.04
CA THR A 2 -4.74 -5.38 -19.14
C THR A 2 -4.07 -4.29 -18.32
N LEU A 3 -4.24 -4.30 -17.00
CA LEU A 3 -3.52 -3.38 -16.11
C LEU A 3 -2.01 -3.65 -16.24
N GLY A 4 -1.24 -2.59 -16.46
CA GLY A 4 0.23 -2.64 -16.41
C GLY A 4 0.71 -2.90 -14.98
N ILE A 5 1.93 -3.40 -14.84
CA ILE A 5 2.64 -3.49 -13.56
C ILE A 5 3.01 -2.07 -13.17
N THR A 6 2.53 -1.62 -12.01
CA THR A 6 2.68 -0.24 -11.55
C THR A 6 3.46 -0.19 -10.25
N LEU A 7 3.85 1.05 -9.92
CA LEU A 7 4.55 1.38 -8.70
C LEU A 7 4.16 2.81 -8.27
N LEU A 8 3.92 3.00 -6.97
CA LEU A 8 3.44 4.27 -6.42
C LEU A 8 4.60 5.29 -6.28
N PRO A 9 4.38 6.57 -6.65
CA PRO A 9 5.45 7.57 -6.67
C PRO A 9 5.63 8.25 -5.30
N CYS A 10 6.44 7.70 -4.40
CA CYS A 10 7.13 8.45 -3.33
C CYS A 10 8.28 7.63 -2.70
N LEU A 11 9.15 7.08 -3.55
CA LEU A 11 10.33 6.34 -3.11
C LEU A 11 11.35 7.26 -2.47
N SER A 12 11.77 6.93 -1.26
CA SER A 12 12.91 7.50 -0.57
C SER A 12 14.18 6.69 -0.88
N ARG A 13 15.35 7.36 -0.80
CA ARG A 13 16.65 6.68 -0.80
C ARG A 13 16.91 5.94 0.51
N ASP A 14 16.36 6.43 1.61
CA ASP A 14 16.29 5.71 2.88
C ASP A 14 15.02 4.84 2.89
N GLU A 15 15.20 3.53 2.79
CA GLU A 15 14.12 2.54 2.76
C GLU A 15 13.24 2.60 4.02
N CYS A 16 13.78 3.04 5.17
CA CYS A 16 13.01 3.17 6.41
C CYS A 16 11.96 4.28 6.34
N LEU A 17 12.05 5.18 5.35
CA LEU A 17 11.08 6.24 5.12
C LEU A 17 10.00 5.83 4.10
N ASN A 18 10.17 4.71 3.41
CA ASN A 18 9.19 4.22 2.44
C ASN A 18 7.90 3.78 3.14
N SER A 19 6.78 3.96 2.45
CA SER A 19 5.51 3.42 2.92
C SER A 19 5.43 1.91 2.69
N ILE A 20 4.62 1.26 3.52
CA ILE A 20 4.25 -0.14 3.40
C ILE A 20 2.77 -0.20 3.11
N THR A 21 2.40 -0.97 2.10
CA THR A 21 1.02 -1.23 1.72
C THR A 21 0.65 -2.66 2.11
N PHE A 22 -0.54 -2.80 2.65
CA PHE A 22 -1.19 -4.06 2.96
C PHE A 22 -2.42 -4.20 2.08
N ILE A 23 -2.55 -5.33 1.39
CA ILE A 23 -3.80 -5.76 0.77
C ILE A 23 -4.32 -6.95 1.57
N ILE A 24 -5.54 -6.82 2.07
CA ILE A 24 -6.21 -7.80 2.93
C ILE A 24 -7.40 -8.35 2.15
N TYR A 25 -7.46 -9.67 1.96
CA TYR A 25 -8.60 -10.33 1.34
C TYR A 25 -9.66 -10.72 2.38
N PHE A 26 -10.92 -10.38 2.11
CA PHE A 26 -12.07 -10.79 2.93
C PHE A 26 -12.83 -11.97 2.33
N THR A 27 -12.41 -12.44 1.16
CA THR A 27 -13.00 -13.57 0.44
C THR A 27 -11.89 -14.48 -0.02
N ASP A 28 -12.21 -15.72 -0.38
CA ASP A 28 -11.26 -16.58 -1.06
C ASP A 28 -10.94 -16.00 -2.45
N VAL A 29 -9.65 -15.94 -2.79
CA VAL A 29 -9.18 -15.37 -4.05
C VAL A 29 -8.30 -16.38 -4.75
N THR A 30 -8.82 -17.00 -5.80
CA THR A 30 -8.03 -17.80 -6.76
C THR A 30 -7.59 -16.91 -7.93
N GLU A 31 -6.78 -17.43 -8.86
CA GLU A 31 -6.41 -16.72 -10.09
C GLU A 31 -7.62 -16.17 -10.86
N ALA A 32 -8.72 -16.92 -10.91
CA ALA A 32 -9.94 -16.50 -11.62
C ALA A 32 -10.67 -15.33 -10.94
N HIS A 33 -10.44 -15.12 -9.64
CA HIS A 33 -10.98 -13.99 -8.89
C HIS A 33 -10.14 -12.71 -9.07
N GLY A 34 -9.08 -12.79 -9.86
CA GLY A 34 -8.23 -11.66 -10.20
C GLY A 34 -7.36 -11.21 -9.02
N PRO A 35 -6.43 -12.02 -8.49
CA PRO A 35 -5.55 -11.64 -7.38
C PRO A 35 -4.60 -10.50 -7.76
N THR A 36 -3.94 -9.94 -6.76
CA THR A 36 -2.76 -9.10 -7.00
C THR A 36 -1.61 -9.98 -7.44
N HIS A 37 -0.95 -9.62 -8.55
CA HIS A 37 0.33 -10.18 -8.92
C HIS A 37 1.44 -9.19 -8.56
N TYR A 38 2.58 -9.69 -8.13
CA TYR A 38 3.72 -8.88 -7.69
C TYR A 38 5.04 -9.48 -8.17
N VAL A 39 6.09 -8.67 -8.20
CA VAL A 39 7.46 -9.13 -8.48
C VAL A 39 8.30 -8.92 -7.24
N ASN A 40 9.06 -9.92 -6.81
CA ASN A 40 9.95 -9.75 -5.67
C ASN A 40 10.97 -8.64 -5.96
N ARG A 41 11.34 -7.90 -4.90
CA ARG A 41 12.39 -6.87 -4.97
C ARG A 41 13.70 -7.40 -5.57
N THR A 42 14.12 -8.59 -5.16
CA THR A 42 15.34 -9.25 -5.67
C THR A 42 15.28 -9.48 -7.17
N ASP A 43 14.14 -9.97 -7.66
CA ASP A 43 13.95 -10.27 -9.08
C ASP A 43 13.97 -8.97 -9.90
N SER A 44 13.30 -7.91 -9.43
CA SER A 44 13.35 -6.60 -10.09
C SER A 44 14.72 -5.94 -10.06
N ASN A 45 15.50 -6.12 -8.99
CA ASN A 45 16.82 -5.49 -8.86
C ASN A 45 17.84 -6.10 -9.82
N ASN A 46 17.73 -7.39 -10.15
CA ASN A 46 18.66 -8.10 -11.03
C ASN A 46 18.76 -7.52 -12.45
N PHE A 47 17.79 -6.71 -12.90
CA PHE A 47 17.81 -6.09 -14.22
C PHE A 47 17.56 -4.58 -14.19
N GLU A 48 17.92 -3.93 -13.09
CA GLU A 48 17.70 -2.50 -12.86
C GLU A 48 16.23 -2.07 -12.99
N GLY A 49 15.31 -2.93 -12.55
CA GLY A 49 13.85 -2.78 -12.57
C GLY A 49 13.37 -1.35 -12.33
N MET A 50 13.64 -0.88 -11.11
CA MET A 50 13.26 0.44 -10.63
C MET A 50 13.83 1.59 -11.46
N LYS A 51 15.12 1.52 -11.80
CA LYS A 51 15.80 2.58 -12.55
C LYS A 51 15.25 2.72 -13.96
N ARG A 52 14.96 1.59 -14.62
CA ARG A 52 14.33 1.56 -15.94
C ARG A 52 12.91 2.10 -15.88
N PHE A 53 12.11 1.66 -14.90
CA PHE A 53 10.75 2.16 -14.72
C PHE A 53 10.68 3.66 -14.46
N LEU A 54 11.55 4.20 -13.59
CA LEU A 54 11.60 5.63 -13.31
C LEU A 54 12.01 6.47 -14.53
N LYS A 55 12.83 5.90 -15.43
CA LYS A 55 13.24 6.56 -16.67
C LYS A 55 12.13 6.51 -17.73
N HIS A 56 11.48 5.36 -17.89
CA HIS A 56 10.47 5.09 -18.92
C HIS A 56 9.34 4.22 -18.38
N ARG A 57 8.36 4.84 -17.71
CA ARG A 57 7.25 4.12 -17.02
C ARG A 57 6.43 3.23 -17.95
N GLU A 58 6.27 3.64 -19.21
CA GLU A 58 5.45 2.93 -20.21
C GLU A 58 6.26 1.99 -21.12
N ASP A 59 7.50 1.65 -20.76
CA ASP A 59 8.30 0.69 -21.53
C ASP A 59 7.63 -0.70 -21.56
N LEU A 60 6.99 -1.01 -22.69
CA LEU A 60 6.28 -2.28 -22.91
C LEU A 60 7.22 -3.49 -22.83
N GLN A 61 8.48 -3.34 -23.22
CA GLN A 61 9.46 -4.41 -23.14
C GLN A 61 9.83 -4.69 -21.69
N HIS A 62 10.01 -3.63 -20.90
CA HIS A 62 10.19 -3.74 -19.45
C HIS A 62 9.00 -4.41 -18.75
N GLN A 63 7.77 -4.04 -19.13
CA GLN A 63 6.55 -4.66 -18.62
C GLN A 63 6.50 -6.16 -18.96
N LYS A 64 6.91 -6.56 -20.17
CA LYS A 64 7.00 -7.98 -20.57
C LYS A 64 8.06 -8.74 -19.78
N GLU A 65 9.17 -8.11 -19.43
CA GLU A 65 10.24 -8.72 -18.63
C GLU A 65 9.81 -8.92 -17.18
N LEU A 66 9.21 -7.90 -16.57
CA LEU A 66 8.64 -7.99 -15.22
C LEU A 66 7.60 -9.12 -15.12
N ARG A 67 6.74 -9.30 -16.15
CA ARG A 67 5.74 -10.38 -16.19
C ARG A 67 6.32 -11.79 -16.04
N LYS A 68 7.58 -12.01 -16.43
CA LYS A 68 8.23 -13.34 -16.30
C LYS A 68 8.53 -13.71 -14.84
N PHE A 69 8.57 -12.71 -13.96
CA PHE A 69 8.87 -12.87 -12.54
C PHE A 69 7.64 -12.63 -11.66
N GLU A 70 6.46 -12.44 -12.26
CA GLU A 70 5.23 -12.24 -11.51
C GLU A 70 4.89 -13.47 -10.67
N ARG A 71 4.50 -13.20 -9.44
CA ARG A 71 3.98 -14.16 -8.48
C ARG A 71 2.59 -13.74 -8.07
N SER A 72 1.75 -14.73 -7.78
CA SER A 72 0.40 -14.47 -7.33
C SER A 72 0.32 -14.30 -5.82
N ALA A 73 -0.53 -13.38 -5.38
CA ALA A 73 -0.98 -13.25 -4.01
C ALA A 73 -2.34 -13.93 -3.77
N ALA A 74 -2.81 -14.79 -4.68
CA ALA A 74 -3.99 -15.62 -4.48
C ALA A 74 -3.89 -16.39 -3.16
N GLY A 75 -5.02 -16.47 -2.44
CA GLY A 75 -5.10 -17.11 -1.14
C GLY A 75 -6.51 -17.04 -0.56
N PRO A 76 -6.77 -17.77 0.53
CA PRO A 76 -8.07 -17.77 1.19
C PRO A 76 -8.39 -16.41 1.84
N ALA A 77 -9.64 -16.23 2.27
CA ALA A 77 -10.04 -15.11 3.10
C ALA A 77 -9.12 -14.99 4.33
N GLY A 78 -8.69 -13.76 4.64
CA GLY A 78 -7.69 -13.46 5.66
C GLY A 78 -6.25 -13.40 5.13
N THR A 79 -6.01 -13.70 3.84
CA THR A 79 -4.69 -13.52 3.21
C THR A 79 -4.27 -12.05 3.27
N LEU A 80 -3.02 -11.83 3.69
CA LEU A 80 -2.38 -10.52 3.80
C LEU A 80 -1.18 -10.46 2.85
N LEU A 81 -1.23 -9.55 1.88
CA LEU A 81 -0.06 -9.17 1.09
C LEU A 81 0.49 -7.86 1.64
N ALA A 82 1.65 -7.92 2.29
CA ALA A 82 2.40 -6.76 2.77
C ALA A 82 3.58 -6.49 1.85
N TYR A 83 3.73 -5.26 1.35
CA TYR A 83 4.82 -4.89 0.45
C TYR A 83 5.24 -3.44 0.62
N GLY A 84 6.53 -3.17 0.39
CA GLY A 84 7.05 -1.81 0.34
C GLY A 84 6.65 -1.10 -0.94
N ILE A 85 6.64 0.24 -0.91
CA ILE A 85 6.31 1.06 -2.10
C ILE A 85 7.19 0.76 -3.32
N ASP A 86 8.33 0.11 -3.12
CA ASP A 86 9.29 -0.30 -4.14
C ASP A 86 9.00 -1.66 -4.78
N VAL A 87 7.90 -2.32 -4.40
CA VAL A 87 7.47 -3.59 -4.99
C VAL A 87 6.51 -3.33 -6.15
N PHE A 88 6.92 -3.81 -7.33
CA PHE A 88 6.10 -3.85 -8.52
C PHE A 88 4.90 -4.79 -8.33
N HIS A 89 3.70 -4.29 -8.63
CA HIS A 89 2.47 -5.07 -8.49
C HIS A 89 1.39 -4.61 -9.47
N ARG A 90 0.36 -5.45 -9.65
CA ARG A 90 -0.86 -5.10 -10.38
C ARG A 90 -2.04 -5.97 -9.96
N GLY A 91 -3.25 -5.46 -10.22
CA GLY A 91 -4.43 -6.32 -10.30
C GLY A 91 -4.39 -7.20 -11.56
N THR A 92 -4.90 -8.40 -11.46
CA THR A 92 -5.23 -9.26 -12.61
C THR A 92 -6.72 -9.17 -12.93
N ASN A 93 -7.13 -9.72 -14.07
CA ASN A 93 -8.53 -9.71 -14.49
C ASN A 93 -9.34 -10.69 -13.63
N LEU A 94 -10.53 -10.27 -13.20
CA LEU A 94 -11.53 -11.16 -12.63
C LEU A 94 -12.25 -11.85 -13.79
N THR A 95 -12.07 -13.16 -13.91
CA THR A 95 -12.60 -13.99 -15.01
C THR A 95 -13.64 -15.01 -14.56
N GLU A 96 -13.77 -15.25 -13.25
CA GLU A 96 -14.78 -16.14 -12.69
C GLU A 96 -16.20 -15.59 -12.97
N PRO A 97 -17.09 -16.34 -13.63
CA PRO A 97 -18.47 -15.91 -13.87
C PRO A 97 -19.20 -15.62 -12.55
N GLY A 98 -19.66 -14.39 -12.36
CA GLY A 98 -20.27 -13.96 -11.08
C GLY A 98 -19.30 -13.87 -9.91
N GLY A 99 -17.99 -13.99 -10.17
CA GLY A 99 -16.95 -13.90 -9.15
C GLY A 99 -16.85 -12.50 -8.54
N TYR A 100 -16.35 -12.47 -7.30
CA TYR A 100 -16.13 -11.26 -6.54
C TYR A 100 -14.80 -11.33 -5.79
N ARG A 101 -14.24 -10.17 -5.47
CA ARG A 101 -13.03 -10.03 -4.67
C ARG A 101 -13.18 -8.82 -3.76
N TYR A 102 -13.50 -9.08 -2.49
CA TYR A 102 -13.53 -8.02 -1.48
C TYR A 102 -12.16 -7.92 -0.83
N ALA A 103 -11.52 -6.77 -1.03
CA ALA A 103 -10.20 -6.48 -0.48
C ALA A 103 -10.16 -5.08 0.10
N MET A 104 -9.40 -4.92 1.19
CA MET A 104 -9.06 -3.60 1.74
C MET A 104 -7.58 -3.37 1.57
N THR A 105 -7.25 -2.16 1.11
CA THR A 105 -5.88 -1.68 1.07
C THR A 105 -5.66 -0.71 2.23
N SER A 106 -4.61 -0.92 3.01
CA SER A 106 -4.15 0.01 4.03
C SER A 106 -2.69 0.36 3.79
N CYS A 107 -2.33 1.63 3.89
CA CYS A 107 -0.97 2.11 3.66
C CYS A 107 -0.46 2.83 4.91
N PHE A 108 0.69 2.40 5.40
CA PHE A 108 1.36 3.00 6.55
C PHE A 108 2.64 3.71 6.09
N LYS A 109 2.98 4.79 6.78
CA LYS A 109 4.24 5.51 6.63
C LYS A 109 4.94 5.60 7.99
N LYS A 110 6.24 5.88 7.98
CA LYS A 110 6.95 6.22 9.21
C LYS A 110 6.32 7.46 9.87
N ALA A 111 6.17 7.42 11.20
CA ALA A 111 5.76 8.58 11.99
C ALA A 111 6.70 9.77 11.71
N GLY A 112 6.14 10.98 11.57
CA GLY A 112 6.88 12.20 11.23
C GLY A 112 7.35 12.30 9.77
N ASN A 113 7.08 11.31 8.90
CA ASN A 113 7.36 11.46 7.47
C ASN A 113 6.26 12.29 6.77
N ASP A 114 6.34 13.60 6.86
CA ASP A 114 5.32 14.51 6.31
C ASP A 114 5.40 14.68 4.78
N ALA A 115 6.41 14.09 4.14
CA ALA A 115 6.49 14.01 2.69
C ALA A 115 5.42 13.07 2.08
N ILE A 116 4.75 12.26 2.91
CA ILE A 116 3.69 11.35 2.49
C ILE A 116 2.38 11.74 3.21
N GLY A 117 1.47 12.40 2.49
CA GLY A 117 0.17 12.85 3.01
C GLY A 117 -0.92 11.80 2.86
N TYR A 118 -1.13 10.95 3.87
CA TYR A 118 -2.19 9.91 3.88
C TYR A 118 -3.38 10.22 4.80
N THR A 119 -3.57 11.46 5.24
CA THR A 119 -4.68 11.77 6.14
C THR A 119 -5.96 12.01 5.34
N SER A 120 -6.72 10.94 5.12
CA SER A 120 -7.98 10.98 4.38
C SER A 120 -9.14 11.58 5.19
N TRP A 121 -9.10 11.49 6.52
CA TRP A 121 -10.22 11.90 7.37
C TRP A 121 -10.46 13.42 7.45
N PRO A 122 -9.43 14.31 7.47
CA PRO A 122 -9.67 15.76 7.41
C PRO A 122 -10.32 16.17 6.09
N TRP A 123 -10.00 15.47 5.00
CA TRP A 123 -10.62 15.69 3.69
C TRP A 123 -12.04 15.10 3.61
N HIS A 124 -12.31 14.02 4.33
CA HIS A 124 -13.61 13.35 4.42
C HIS A 124 -14.35 13.64 5.74
N PHE A 125 -14.24 14.86 6.28
CA PHE A 125 -14.72 15.21 7.62
C PHE A 125 -16.22 14.90 7.89
N ALA A 126 -17.05 14.83 6.84
CA ALA A 126 -18.49 14.54 6.95
C ALA A 126 -18.83 13.03 7.10
N LYS A 127 -17.84 12.13 7.04
CA LYS A 127 -18.07 10.70 7.31
C LYS A 127 -18.35 10.48 8.81
N PRO A 128 -19.01 9.37 9.19
CA PRO A 128 -19.38 9.10 10.58
C PRO A 128 -18.14 8.70 11.41
N TRP A 129 -17.20 9.63 11.60
CA TRP A 129 -15.95 9.39 12.30
C TRP A 129 -16.12 9.04 13.78
N HIS A 130 -17.26 9.38 14.38
CA HIS A 130 -17.61 8.98 15.75
C HIS A 130 -17.52 7.46 15.95
N ASN A 131 -17.88 6.66 14.92
CA ASN A 131 -17.76 5.20 14.94
C ASN A 131 -16.32 4.70 15.15
N ILE A 132 -15.32 5.53 14.85
CA ILE A 132 -13.90 5.23 15.05
C ILE A 132 -13.39 5.99 16.26
N PHE A 133 -13.56 7.31 16.30
CA PHE A 133 -12.89 8.18 17.27
C PHE A 133 -13.36 7.97 18.71
N GLU A 134 -14.61 7.55 18.93
CA GLU A 134 -15.15 7.29 20.27
C GLU A 134 -14.83 5.87 20.78
N HIS A 135 -14.35 4.98 19.92
CA HIS A 135 -14.14 3.57 20.24
C HIS A 135 -12.69 3.09 20.04
N ALA A 136 -11.85 3.87 19.34
CA ALA A 136 -10.46 3.54 19.08
C ALA A 136 -9.57 3.77 20.30
N THR A 137 -8.58 2.90 20.45
CA THR A 137 -7.48 3.07 21.42
C THR A 137 -6.58 4.25 21.05
N PRO A 138 -5.78 4.80 21.98
CA PRO A 138 -4.82 5.86 21.68
C PRO A 138 -3.87 5.53 20.52
N ASP A 139 -3.39 4.29 20.43
CA ASP A 139 -2.50 3.84 19.35
C ASP A 139 -3.20 3.79 17.98
N GLN A 140 -4.46 3.34 17.96
CA GLN A 140 -5.27 3.37 16.75
C GLN A 140 -5.53 4.80 16.30
N LEU A 141 -5.90 5.71 17.22
CA LEU A 141 -6.07 7.14 16.92
C LEU A 141 -4.76 7.78 16.43
N ASN A 142 -3.62 7.33 16.94
CA ASN A 142 -2.31 7.81 16.48
C ASN A 142 -2.03 7.46 15.02
N CYS A 143 -2.53 6.32 14.53
CA CYS A 143 -2.49 6.00 13.11
C CYS A 143 -3.31 6.96 12.23
N PHE A 144 -4.31 7.65 12.81
CA PHE A 144 -5.06 8.74 12.16
C PHE A 144 -4.42 10.12 12.38
N GLY A 145 -3.26 10.20 13.03
CA GLY A 145 -2.54 11.45 13.31
C GLY A 145 -2.99 12.18 14.57
N VAL A 146 -3.81 11.55 15.43
CA VAL A 146 -4.12 12.09 16.76
C VAL A 146 -2.89 11.93 17.67
N PRO A 147 -2.34 12.99 18.28
CA PRO A 147 -1.16 12.87 19.13
C PRO A 147 -1.42 12.03 20.38
N LEU A 148 -0.41 11.25 20.80
CA LEU A 148 -0.45 10.56 22.10
C LEU A 148 -0.25 11.58 23.24
N LEU A 149 -0.82 11.30 24.41
CA LEU A 149 -0.69 12.18 25.59
C LEU A 149 0.79 12.37 26.00
N GLU A 150 1.62 11.35 25.86
CA GLU A 150 3.05 11.42 26.15
C GLU A 150 3.79 12.38 25.20
N THR A 151 3.39 12.43 23.92
CA THR A 151 3.93 13.41 22.96
C THR A 151 3.53 14.86 23.27
N LEU A 152 2.41 15.08 23.98
CA LEU A 152 1.97 16.43 24.39
C LEU A 152 2.75 16.98 25.60
N SER A 153 3.38 16.10 26.39
CA SER A 153 4.21 16.50 27.54
C SER A 153 5.49 17.24 27.13
N GLY A 154 6.02 16.95 25.93
CA GLY A 154 7.15 17.67 25.33
C GLY A 154 6.79 19.03 24.71
N LEU A 155 5.53 19.21 24.29
CA LEU A 155 5.04 20.47 23.70
C LEU A 155 4.85 21.59 24.71
N LYS A 156 4.78 21.29 26.02
CA LYS A 156 4.68 22.31 27.08
C LYS A 156 5.96 23.11 27.35
N ARG A 157 7.09 22.83 26.69
CA ARG A 157 8.37 23.56 26.93
C ARG A 157 8.70 24.71 25.98
N HIS A 158 7.87 25.00 24.98
CA HIS A 158 8.18 26.06 23.99
C HIS A 158 7.21 27.25 23.97
N TYR A 159 6.28 27.30 24.92
CA TYR A 159 5.33 28.43 25.07
C TYR A 159 5.13 28.85 26.53
N LEU A 160 6.22 28.88 27.31
CA LEU A 160 6.33 29.67 28.54
C LEU A 160 7.70 30.36 28.56
#